data_AF-A0AAJ3MZ26-F1
#
_entry.id   AF-A0AAJ3MZ26-F1
#
_cell.length_a   1.000
_cell.length_b   1.000
_cell.length_c   1.000
_cell.angle_alpha   90.00
_cell.angle_beta   90.00
_cell.angle_gamma   90.00
#
_symmetry.space_group_name_H-M   'P 1'
#
loop_
_entity.id
_entity.type
_entity.pdbx_description
1 polymer ?
#
loop_
_entity_poly.entity_id
_entity_poly.type
_entity_poly.pdbx_seq_one_letter_code
_entity_poly.pdbx_strand_id
1 'polypeptide(L)'
;METITISKSEYDELIRQSKRMKFIEHYRPTLAQDIDTGEYSVTVHENGIIDTLRYGKGIECIDKAIEDIQKMQKAFWIGEESEIYAGRTVEEILIELFDEKEREEVLREGWYGPVDLSLKMTVTDSETGIKKLTTISKLINEIVVFPELILTAYN
;
A
#
# COMPACT_ATOMS: atom_id res chain seq x y z
N MET A 1 9.40 -11.12 28.93
CA MET A 1 8.89 -11.10 27.54
C MET A 1 8.33 -12.47 27.27
N GLU A 2 7.00 -12.61 27.25
CA GLU A 2 6.37 -13.88 26.88
C GLU A 2 6.45 -14.01 25.36
N THR A 3 6.86 -15.18 24.88
CA THR A 3 6.92 -15.49 23.45
C THR A 3 5.86 -16.54 23.14
N ILE A 4 5.00 -16.24 22.17
CA ILE A 4 3.98 -17.17 21.70
C ILE A 4 4.46 -17.74 20.37
N THR A 5 4.45 -19.06 20.23
CA THR A 5 4.78 -19.73 18.97
C THR A 5 3.48 -20.10 18.26
N ILE A 6 3.33 -19.66 17.01
CA ILE A 6 2.19 -19.99 16.15
C ILE A 6 2.69 -20.68 14.88
N SER A 7 1.80 -21.40 14.20
CA SER A 7 2.10 -21.95 12.88
C SER A 7 2.25 -20.84 11.85
N LYS A 8 2.99 -21.12 10.77
CA LYS A 8 3.12 -20.19 9.64
C LYS A 8 1.76 -19.81 9.04
N SER A 9 0.84 -20.77 8.92
CA SER A 9 -0.51 -20.52 8.40
C SER A 9 -1.31 -19.55 9.27
N GLU A 10 -1.19 -19.66 10.60
CA GLU A 10 -1.84 -18.73 11.52
C GLU A 10 -1.21 -17.33 11.43
N TYR A 11 0.12 -17.25 11.33
CA TYR A 11 0.82 -15.99 11.11
C TYR A 11 0.36 -15.30 9.82
N ASP A 12 0.35 -16.03 8.70
CA ASP A 12 -0.05 -15.52 7.39
C ASP A 12 -1.51 -15.03 7.41
N GLU A 13 -2.40 -15.71 8.14
CA GLU A 13 -3.79 -15.27 8.34
C GLU A 13 -3.86 -13.96 9.12
N LEU A 14 -3.13 -13.83 10.23
CA LEU A 14 -3.12 -12.61 11.04
C LEU A 14 -2.62 -11.40 10.24
N ILE A 15 -1.56 -11.58 9.42
CA ILE A 15 -1.07 -10.52 8.52
C ILE A 15 -2.15 -10.13 7.51
N ARG A 16 -2.85 -11.11 6.92
CA ARG A 16 -3.93 -10.84 5.97
C ARG A 16 -5.08 -10.06 6.62
N GLN A 17 -5.49 -10.42 7.84
CA GLN A 17 -6.53 -9.70 8.58
C GLN A 17 -6.10 -8.27 8.93
N SER A 18 -4.84 -8.09 9.37
CA SER A 18 -4.28 -6.75 9.65
C SER A 18 -4.33 -5.86 8.40
N LYS A 19 -3.92 -6.38 7.25
CA LYS A 19 -4.00 -5.68 5.96
C LYS A 19 -5.42 -5.28 5.58
N ARG A 20 -6.40 -6.20 5.74
CA ARG A 20 -7.81 -5.90 5.50
C ARG A 20 -8.30 -4.77 6.40
N MET A 21 -7.87 -4.76 7.67
CA MET A 21 -8.28 -3.71 8.60
C MET A 21 -7.70 -2.35 8.24
N LYS A 22 -6.39 -2.26 7.94
CA LYS A 22 -5.77 -1.02 7.44
C LYS A 22 -6.49 -0.49 6.20
N PHE A 23 -6.85 -1.37 5.26
CA PHE A 23 -7.61 -1.02 4.06
C PHE A 23 -9.01 -0.46 4.37
N ILE A 24 -9.77 -1.16 5.21
CA ILE A 24 -11.15 -0.79 5.55
C ILE A 24 -11.19 0.52 6.34
N GLU A 25 -10.28 0.69 7.30
CA GLU A 25 -10.21 1.90 8.13
C GLU A 25 -9.89 3.15 7.30
N HIS A 26 -8.98 3.02 6.34
CA HIS A 26 -8.56 4.13 5.50
C HIS A 26 -9.57 4.45 4.40
N TYR A 27 -9.90 3.48 3.53
CA TYR A 27 -10.74 3.75 2.35
C TYR A 27 -12.25 3.68 2.62
N ARG A 28 -12.67 3.16 3.78
CA ARG A 28 -14.06 3.05 4.21
C ARG A 28 -14.98 2.51 3.10
N PRO A 29 -14.66 1.33 2.54
CA PRO A 29 -15.40 0.80 1.41
C PRO A 29 -16.85 0.49 1.78
N THR A 30 -17.75 0.70 0.83
CA THR A 30 -19.15 0.28 0.94
C THR A 30 -19.27 -1.17 0.48
N LEU A 31 -19.87 -2.01 1.32
CA LEU A 31 -20.20 -3.40 1.01
C LEU A 31 -21.72 -3.54 0.91
N ALA A 32 -22.19 -4.20 -0.15
CA ALA A 32 -23.60 -4.52 -0.35
C ALA A 32 -23.76 -5.99 -0.73
N GLN A 33 -24.94 -6.55 -0.46
CA GLN A 33 -25.33 -7.87 -0.95
C GLN A 33 -26.57 -7.72 -1.82
N ASP A 34 -26.53 -8.29 -3.01
CA ASP A 34 -27.68 -8.41 -3.91
C ASP A 34 -28.64 -9.49 -3.36
N ILE A 35 -29.90 -9.12 -3.15
CA ILE A 35 -30.88 -10.01 -2.51
C ILE A 35 -31.29 -11.15 -3.46
N ASP A 36 -31.30 -10.90 -4.77
CA ASP A 36 -31.78 -11.85 -5.76
C ASP A 36 -30.72 -12.88 -6.11
N THR A 37 -29.45 -12.44 -6.19
CA THR A 37 -28.33 -13.34 -6.53
C THR A 37 -27.56 -13.85 -5.31
N GLY A 38 -27.67 -13.18 -4.16
CA GLY A 38 -26.86 -13.42 -2.97
C GLY A 38 -25.40 -12.97 -3.11
N GLU A 39 -25.02 -12.37 -4.25
CA GLU A 39 -23.67 -11.88 -4.51
C GLU A 39 -23.34 -10.65 -3.67
N TYR A 40 -22.08 -10.55 -3.26
CA TYR A 40 -21.57 -9.39 -2.56
C TYR A 40 -20.90 -8.45 -3.54
N SER A 41 -20.99 -7.16 -3.26
CA SER A 41 -20.27 -6.13 -4.00
C SER A 41 -19.51 -5.20 -3.07
N VAL A 42 -18.37 -4.68 -3.53
CA VAL A 42 -17.59 -3.66 -2.84
C VAL A 42 -17.36 -2.45 -3.74
N THR A 43 -17.58 -1.26 -3.17
CA THR A 43 -17.26 0.05 -3.73
C THR A 43 -16.24 0.70 -2.79
N VAL A 44 -15.16 1.28 -3.31
CA VAL A 44 -14.01 1.75 -2.53
C VAL A 44 -13.62 3.13 -2.99
N HIS A 45 -14.07 4.19 -2.31
CA HIS A 45 -13.51 5.53 -2.51
C HIS A 45 -13.49 6.32 -1.19
N GLU A 46 -12.33 6.50 -0.56
CA GLU A 46 -11.84 7.85 -0.26
C GLU A 46 -10.45 7.90 -0.90
N ASN A 47 -10.49 8.38 -2.16
CA ASN A 47 -9.58 8.33 -3.31
C ASN A 47 -8.58 7.17 -3.61
N GLY A 48 -8.61 6.02 -2.92
CA GLY A 48 -8.13 4.71 -3.43
C GLY A 48 -9.12 4.01 -4.38
N ILE A 49 -9.44 4.66 -5.50
CA ILE A 49 -10.75 4.53 -6.16
C ILE A 49 -10.98 3.21 -6.90
N ILE A 50 -11.82 2.30 -6.38
CA ILE A 50 -12.40 1.16 -7.10
C ILE A 50 -13.92 1.13 -6.95
N ASP A 51 -14.69 1.28 -8.03
CA ASP A 51 -16.11 1.66 -7.98
C ASP A 51 -17.10 0.52 -7.69
N THR A 52 -17.08 -0.62 -8.38
CA THR A 52 -17.83 -1.80 -7.88
C THR A 52 -17.22 -3.10 -8.40
N LEU A 53 -16.85 -4.00 -7.49
CA LEU A 53 -16.52 -5.40 -7.81
C LEU A 53 -17.61 -6.32 -7.23
N ARG A 54 -17.87 -7.48 -7.85
CA ARG A 54 -18.87 -8.47 -7.40
C ARG A 54 -18.26 -9.86 -7.23
N TYR A 55 -18.53 -10.52 -6.09
CA TYR A 55 -18.04 -11.86 -5.79
C TYR A 55 -19.02 -12.65 -4.90
N GLY A 56 -18.79 -13.97 -4.78
CA GLY A 56 -19.66 -14.86 -4.00
C GLY A 56 -19.59 -14.67 -2.49
N LYS A 57 -18.56 -13.99 -1.96
CA LYS A 57 -18.43 -13.68 -0.52
C LYS A 57 -17.91 -12.25 -0.30
N GLY A 58 -18.41 -11.60 0.76
CA GLY A 58 -17.98 -10.24 1.11
C GLY A 58 -16.49 -10.11 1.38
N ILE A 59 -15.87 -11.09 2.05
CA ILE A 59 -14.42 -11.05 2.34
C ILE A 59 -13.57 -11.17 1.08
N GLU A 60 -14.04 -11.94 0.09
CA GLU A 60 -13.36 -12.09 -1.21
C GLU A 60 -13.38 -10.76 -1.97
N CYS A 61 -14.43 -9.93 -1.79
CA CYS A 61 -14.49 -8.59 -2.37
C CYS A 61 -13.35 -7.70 -1.85
N ILE A 62 -13.07 -7.73 -0.54
CA ILE A 62 -12.00 -6.93 0.07
C ILE A 62 -10.62 -7.39 -0.40
N ASP A 63 -10.37 -8.70 -0.41
CA ASP A 63 -9.08 -9.24 -0.88
C ASP A 63 -8.79 -8.84 -2.33
N LYS A 64 -9.81 -8.91 -3.20
CA LYS A 64 -9.67 -8.52 -4.60
C LYS A 64 -9.49 -7.02 -4.79
N ALA A 65 -10.19 -6.20 -4.03
CA ALA A 65 -9.96 -4.76 -4.04
C ALA A 65 -8.51 -4.42 -3.62
N ILE A 66 -7.97 -5.08 -2.59
CA ILE A 66 -6.57 -4.91 -2.19
C ILE A 66 -5.61 -5.32 -3.32
N GLU A 67 -5.81 -6.50 -3.92
CA GLU A 67 -4.98 -6.97 -5.03
C GLU A 67 -4.96 -5.96 -6.20
N ASP A 68 -6.11 -5.38 -6.53
CA ASP A 68 -6.24 -4.42 -7.63
C ASP A 68 -5.62 -3.06 -7.29
N ILE A 69 -5.79 -2.57 -6.05
CA ILE A 69 -5.07 -1.40 -5.53
C ILE A 69 -3.56 -1.60 -5.66
N GLN A 70 -3.04 -2.77 -5.29
CA GLN A 70 -1.61 -3.08 -5.38
C GLN A 70 -1.08 -3.09 -6.81
N LYS A 71 -1.85 -3.57 -7.79
CA LYS A 71 -1.44 -3.54 -9.21
C LYS A 71 -1.36 -2.12 -9.78
N MET A 72 -2.08 -1.17 -9.21
CA MET A 72 -2.04 0.24 -9.64
C MET A 72 -0.84 0.99 -9.07
N GLN A 73 -0.16 0.44 -8.05
CA GLN A 73 0.96 1.11 -7.40
C GLN A 73 2.20 1.13 -8.29
N LYS A 74 2.86 2.29 -8.32
CA LYS A 74 4.21 2.50 -8.84
C LYS A 74 5.09 2.98 -7.70
N ALA A 75 6.40 2.96 -7.90
CA ALA A 75 7.35 3.60 -6.99
C ALA A 75 8.03 4.79 -7.66
N PHE A 76 8.23 5.82 -6.87
CA PHE A 76 8.94 7.03 -7.26
C PHE A 76 9.92 7.42 -6.15
N TRP A 77 11.09 7.91 -6.54
CA TRP A 77 11.91 8.69 -5.63
C TRP A 77 11.48 10.15 -5.71
N ILE A 78 11.47 10.86 -4.59
CA ILE A 78 11.09 12.27 -4.48
C ILE A 78 12.07 12.97 -3.54
N GLY A 79 12.58 14.13 -3.93
CA GLY A 79 13.64 14.86 -3.22
C GLY A 79 15.00 14.20 -3.41
N GLU A 80 15.16 12.99 -2.86
CA GLU A 80 16.39 12.20 -2.95
C GLU A 80 16.11 10.79 -3.50
N GLU A 81 17.06 10.21 -4.25
CA GLU A 81 16.95 8.82 -4.74
C GLU A 81 16.82 7.77 -3.61
N SER A 82 17.16 8.16 -2.38
CA SER A 82 17.07 7.32 -1.18
C SER A 82 15.68 7.34 -0.51
N GLU A 83 14.82 8.29 -0.90
CA GLU A 83 13.46 8.43 -0.39
C GLU A 83 12.48 7.93 -1.44
N ILE A 84 11.93 6.75 -1.19
CA ILE A 84 11.07 6.07 -2.15
C ILE A 84 9.65 6.05 -1.60
N TYR A 85 8.70 6.42 -2.46
CA TYR A 85 7.28 6.50 -2.18
C TYR A 85 6.51 5.59 -3.13
N ALA A 86 5.42 5.01 -2.64
CA ALA A 86 4.46 4.29 -3.45
C ALA A 86 3.23 5.17 -3.71
N GLY A 87 2.75 5.16 -4.95
CA GLY A 87 1.56 5.90 -5.39
C GLY A 87 1.25 5.60 -6.85
N ARG A 88 0.13 6.12 -7.37
CA ARG A 88 -0.24 5.94 -8.79
C ARG A 88 0.53 6.92 -9.68
N THR A 89 0.75 8.11 -9.15
CA THR A 89 1.39 9.26 -9.81
C THR A 89 2.24 10.04 -8.82
N VAL A 90 3.20 10.82 -9.32
CA VAL A 90 4.00 11.73 -8.48
C VAL A 90 3.12 12.84 -7.92
N GLU A 91 2.21 13.36 -8.74
CA GLU A 91 1.29 14.44 -8.38
C GLU A 91 0.40 14.05 -7.19
N GLU A 92 -0.13 12.82 -7.17
CA GLU A 92 -0.86 12.28 -6.03
C GLU A 92 -0.01 12.27 -4.76
N ILE A 93 1.22 11.75 -4.84
CA ILE A 93 2.12 11.67 -3.69
C ILE A 93 2.41 13.09 -3.15
N LEU A 94 2.69 14.03 -4.04
CA LEU A 94 2.99 15.41 -3.67
C LEU A 94 1.80 16.16 -3.08
N ILE A 95 0.58 15.88 -3.54
CA ILE A 95 -0.63 16.53 -3.01
C ILE A 95 -0.94 16.04 -1.59
N GLU A 96 -0.75 14.75 -1.33
CA GLU A 96 -1.15 14.12 -0.07
C GLU A 96 -0.07 14.17 1.01
N LEU A 97 1.22 14.12 0.64
CA LEU A 97 2.31 13.95 1.61
C LEU A 97 3.22 15.17 1.79
N PHE A 98 3.14 16.17 0.92
CA PHE A 98 4.04 17.33 0.94
C PHE A 98 3.26 18.62 1.10
N ASP A 99 3.89 19.62 1.72
CA ASP A 99 3.30 20.95 1.74
C ASP A 99 3.39 21.64 0.36
N GLU A 100 2.63 22.72 0.18
CA GLU A 100 2.57 23.42 -1.10
C GLU A 100 3.94 23.94 -1.57
N LYS A 101 4.78 24.41 -0.64
CA LYS A 101 6.09 24.99 -0.95
C LYS A 101 7.07 23.90 -1.39
N GLU A 102 7.11 22.79 -0.66
CA GLU A 102 7.93 21.62 -0.99
C GLU A 102 7.53 21.05 -2.35
N ARG A 103 6.22 20.89 -2.59
CA ARG A 103 5.68 20.45 -3.88
C ARG A 103 6.13 21.36 -5.03
N GLU A 104 6.03 22.68 -4.86
CA GLU A 104 6.45 23.64 -5.89
C GLU A 104 7.95 23.53 -6.19
N GLU A 105 8.78 23.35 -5.17
CA GLU A 105 10.22 23.17 -5.31
C GLU A 105 10.56 21.87 -6.04
N VAL A 106 10.01 20.74 -5.59
CA VAL A 106 10.20 19.42 -6.24
C VAL A 106 9.82 19.46 -7.71
N LEU A 107 8.68 20.06 -8.05
CA LEU A 107 8.21 20.16 -9.43
C LEU A 107 9.08 21.09 -10.27
N ARG A 108 9.53 22.22 -9.72
CA ARG A 108 10.37 23.20 -10.41
C ARG A 108 11.75 22.65 -10.71
N GLU A 109 12.36 22.00 -9.73
CA GLU A 109 13.74 21.49 -9.83
C GLU A 109 13.79 20.09 -10.48
N GLY A 110 12.65 19.40 -10.61
CA GLY A 110 12.58 18.05 -11.17
C GLY A 110 13.16 16.98 -10.25
N TRP A 111 13.03 17.16 -8.94
CA TRP A 111 13.55 16.23 -7.92
C TRP A 111 12.60 15.06 -7.70
N TYR A 112 12.30 14.32 -8.76
CA TYR A 112 11.54 13.09 -8.68
C TYR A 112 11.78 12.19 -9.90
N GLY A 113 11.52 10.91 -9.75
CA GLY A 113 11.61 9.97 -10.88
C GLY A 113 11.11 8.57 -10.55
N PRO A 114 10.84 7.74 -11.57
CA PRO A 114 10.38 6.37 -11.37
C PRO A 114 11.48 5.48 -10.79
N VAL A 115 11.08 4.49 -10.01
CA VAL A 115 11.97 3.46 -9.45
C VAL A 115 11.66 2.10 -10.08
N ASP A 116 12.71 1.35 -10.44
CA ASP A 116 12.56 -0.04 -10.91
C ASP A 116 12.11 -0.96 -9.77
N LEU A 117 10.96 -1.61 -9.94
CA LEU A 117 10.39 -2.51 -8.94
C LEU A 117 11.24 -3.76 -8.68
N SER A 118 12.15 -4.10 -9.59
CA SER A 118 13.11 -5.20 -9.45
C SER A 118 14.36 -4.82 -8.65
N LEU A 119 14.56 -3.52 -8.38
CA LEU A 119 15.69 -3.01 -7.60
C LEU A 119 15.74 -3.69 -6.24
N LYS A 120 16.91 -4.23 -5.92
CA LYS A 120 17.19 -4.85 -4.62
C LYS A 120 17.77 -3.83 -3.66
N MET A 121 17.33 -3.92 -2.41
CA MET A 121 17.75 -3.01 -1.35
C MET A 121 17.78 -3.71 -0.02
N THR A 122 18.63 -3.18 0.86
CA THR A 122 18.72 -3.64 2.24
C THR A 122 17.82 -2.76 3.07
N VAL A 123 16.78 -3.35 3.67
CA VAL A 123 15.88 -2.66 4.58
C VAL A 123 16.18 -3.13 5.99
N THR A 124 16.23 -2.19 6.92
CA THR A 124 16.35 -2.48 8.34
C THR A 124 14.95 -2.61 8.92
N ASP A 125 14.65 -3.75 9.51
CA ASP A 125 13.40 -3.93 10.27
C ASP A 125 13.42 -3.00 11.49
N SER A 126 12.43 -2.12 11.60
CA SER A 126 12.41 -1.06 12.61
C SER A 126 12.26 -1.57 14.05
N GLU A 127 11.71 -2.77 14.23
CA GLU A 127 11.49 -3.36 15.56
C GLU A 127 12.69 -4.17 16.03
N THR A 128 13.32 -4.91 15.10
CA THR A 128 14.40 -5.87 15.42
C THR A 128 15.79 -5.36 15.07
N GLY A 129 15.89 -4.31 14.25
CA GLY A 129 17.15 -3.81 13.70
C GLY A 129 17.81 -4.77 12.69
N ILE A 130 17.14 -5.86 12.31
CA ILE A 130 17.69 -6.86 11.41
C ILE A 130 17.63 -6.34 9.97
N LYS A 131 18.78 -6.38 9.29
CA LYS A 131 18.89 -6.03 7.87
C LYS A 131 18.46 -7.19 6.99
N LYS A 132 17.52 -6.94 6.09
CA LYS A 132 17.00 -7.92 5.13
C LYS A 132 17.12 -7.39 3.71
N LEU A 133 17.64 -8.24 2.82
CA LEU A 133 17.63 -7.95 1.39
C LEU A 133 16.23 -8.23 0.83
N THR A 134 15.63 -7.22 0.22
CA THR A 134 14.31 -7.30 -0.42
C THR A 134 14.31 -6.54 -1.75
N THR A 135 13.17 -6.56 -2.45
CA THR A 135 12.94 -5.77 -3.68
C THR A 135 11.86 -4.72 -3.43
N ILE A 136 11.88 -3.64 -4.21
CA ILE A 136 10.82 -2.62 -4.18
C ILE A 136 9.44 -3.23 -4.39
N SER A 137 9.30 -4.13 -5.37
CA SER A 137 8.06 -4.89 -5.60
C SER A 137 7.53 -5.61 -4.35
N LYS A 138 8.41 -6.15 -3.50
CA LYS A 138 7.97 -6.82 -2.27
C LYS A 138 7.47 -5.82 -1.23
N LEU A 139 8.13 -4.67 -1.11
CA LEU A 139 7.72 -3.60 -0.20
C LEU A 139 6.37 -3.02 -0.61
N ILE A 140 6.17 -2.74 -1.90
CA ILE A 140 4.88 -2.26 -2.43
C ILE A 140 3.76 -3.28 -2.18
N ASN A 141 4.02 -4.57 -2.34
CA ASN A 141 3.02 -5.62 -2.07
C ASN A 141 2.63 -5.75 -0.58
N GLU A 142 3.37 -5.11 0.33
CA GLU A 142 3.00 -5.00 1.74
C GLU A 142 2.08 -3.82 2.01
N ILE A 143 2.05 -2.85 1.09
CA ILE A 143 1.25 -1.63 1.17
C ILE A 143 -0.14 -1.89 0.59
N VAL A 144 -1.14 -1.54 1.39
CA VAL A 144 -2.57 -1.69 1.05
C VAL A 144 -3.31 -0.36 1.02
N VAL A 145 -2.61 0.74 1.33
CA VAL A 145 -3.10 2.12 1.38
C VAL A 145 -1.99 3.01 0.81
N PHE A 146 -2.32 3.94 -0.08
CA PHE A 146 -1.33 4.83 -0.70
C PHE A 146 -1.96 6.23 -0.93
N PRO A 147 -1.15 7.29 -1.15
CA PRO A 147 0.32 7.28 -1.20
C PRO A 147 0.99 7.02 0.15
N GLU A 148 2.17 6.41 0.15
CA GLU A 148 2.92 6.06 1.38
C GLU A 148 4.44 6.07 1.11
N LEU A 149 5.22 6.53 2.10
CA LEU A 149 6.69 6.39 2.12
C LEU A 149 7.07 4.92 2.38
N ILE A 150 7.89 4.34 1.51
CA ILE A 150 8.25 2.90 1.55
C ILE A 150 9.68 2.66 1.98
N LEU A 151 10.56 3.65 1.75
CA LEU A 151 11.94 3.61 2.18
C LEU A 151 12.48 5.01 2.36
N THR A 152 13.28 5.19 3.39
CA THR A 152 14.16 6.35 3.55
C THR A 152 15.50 5.89 4.13
N ALA A 153 16.59 6.55 3.74
CA ALA A 153 17.90 6.33 4.35
C ALA A 153 18.02 6.93 5.76
N TYR A 154 17.04 7.71 6.20
CA TYR A 154 17.06 8.41 7.48
C TYR A 154 16.72 7.53 8.70
N ASN A 155 16.56 6.20 8.54
CA ASN A 155 16.36 5.23 9.64
C ASN A 155 17.17 3.93 9.48
#